data_AF-A0A2E8XBA6-F1
#
_entry.id   AF-A0A2E8XBA6-F1
#
_cell.length_a   1.000
_cell.length_b   1.000
_cell.length_c   1.000
_cell.angle_alpha   90.00
_cell.angle_beta   90.00
_cell.angle_gamma   90.00
#
_symmetry.space_group_name_H-M   'P 1'
#
loop_
_entity.id
_entity.type
_entity.pdbx_description
1 polymer ?
#
loop_
_entity_poly.entity_id
_entity_poly.type
_entity_poly.pdbx_seq_one_letter_code
_entity_poly.pdbx_strand_id
1 'polypeptide(L)'
;MEKKICCGPGFSSPMEAMNAPKEKILYTIAIYTGTGIQKPDYLATIDCDPDSVDYGKVIHRLEMPGIGDELHHMGWNACSSCHGNTNLERRYLIVPGVRTSNLHIVDCKDERKPKIHKVISGEQIKKITNLSAPHTVHCLGSQIIISMLGDSKGNAPGGYLQLDENFEIVGRWEKSMGKIKFGYDFWYQPRHNIMVSSEWAAPNTFMPGFDLEEVGHLKYGREIHLWDFEKREPVETFYLGEDGLIPLEVRFHHNPESSHGFVGAALSANIIHWWKNELGKWEWE
;
A
#
# COMPACT_ATOMS: atom_id res chain seq x y z
N MET A 1 9.90 7.50 33.00
CA MET A 1 10.86 8.34 32.27
C MET A 1 10.22 8.69 30.94
N GLU A 2 9.83 9.94 30.76
CA GLU A 2 9.31 10.44 29.48
C GLU A 2 10.36 10.21 28.39
N LYS A 3 10.01 9.38 27.40
CA LYS A 3 10.82 9.21 26.19
C LYS A 3 10.86 10.57 25.50
N LYS A 4 12.01 11.25 25.56
CA LYS A 4 12.30 12.45 24.79
C LYS A 4 11.84 12.22 23.35
N ILE A 5 10.87 13.02 22.90
CA ILE A 5 10.46 13.16 21.50
C ILE A 5 11.64 13.82 20.77
N CYS A 6 12.70 13.06 20.51
CA CYS A 6 13.92 13.65 19.97
C CYS A 6 13.82 13.88 18.46
N CYS A 7 13.11 13.00 17.73
CA CYS A 7 13.44 12.85 16.33
C CYS A 7 12.27 12.38 15.43
N GLY A 8 11.01 12.76 15.72
CA GLY A 8 9.85 12.42 14.88
C GLY A 8 9.49 10.92 14.90
N PRO A 9 8.66 10.43 13.96
CA PRO A 9 8.20 9.04 13.97
C PRO A 9 9.22 8.08 13.34
N GLY A 10 9.21 6.83 13.82
CA GLY A 10 10.04 5.75 13.28
C GLY A 10 11.50 5.80 13.72
N PHE A 11 12.38 5.26 12.87
CA PHE A 11 13.78 4.95 13.18
C PHE A 11 14.71 5.50 12.10
N SER A 12 15.96 5.85 12.44
CA SER A 12 16.89 6.42 11.45
C SER A 12 17.47 5.39 10.48
N SER A 13 17.44 4.11 10.85
CA SER A 13 17.98 3.01 10.06
C SER A 13 17.24 1.68 10.32
N PRO A 14 17.36 0.68 9.41
CA PRO A 14 16.85 -0.66 9.65
C PRO A 14 17.42 -1.31 10.92
N MET A 15 18.70 -1.08 11.23
CA MET A 15 19.35 -1.63 12.42
C MET A 15 18.73 -1.07 13.72
N GLU A 16 18.40 0.22 13.76
CA GLU A 16 17.67 0.79 14.90
C GLU A 16 16.26 0.24 15.02
N ALA A 17 15.56 0.05 13.89
CA ALA A 17 14.24 -0.55 13.87
C ALA A 17 14.24 -1.98 14.42
N MET A 18 15.25 -2.78 14.09
CA MET A 18 15.41 -4.15 14.62
C MET A 18 15.69 -4.19 16.12
N ASN A 19 16.32 -3.15 16.68
CA ASN A 19 16.61 -3.03 18.10
C ASN A 19 15.49 -2.32 18.89
N ALA A 20 14.41 -1.94 18.23
CA ALA A 20 13.28 -1.27 18.86
C ALA A 20 12.56 -2.21 19.86
N PRO A 21 11.84 -1.66 20.85
CA PRO A 21 10.95 -2.46 21.67
C PRO A 21 9.95 -3.24 20.81
N LYS A 22 9.66 -4.47 21.22
CA LYS A 22 8.63 -5.30 20.59
C LYS A 22 7.27 -4.62 20.65
N GLU A 23 6.48 -4.81 19.61
CA GLU A 23 5.09 -4.39 19.55
C GLU A 23 4.26 -5.06 20.65
N LYS A 24 3.28 -4.33 21.16
CA LYS A 24 2.31 -4.81 22.17
C LYS A 24 0.88 -4.83 21.66
N ILE A 25 0.65 -4.20 20.51
CA ILE A 25 -0.65 -4.11 19.83
C ILE A 25 -0.44 -4.44 18.36
N LEU A 26 -1.33 -5.29 17.83
CA LEU A 26 -1.43 -5.58 16.41
C LEU A 26 -2.78 -5.08 15.90
N TYR A 27 -2.78 -4.40 14.77
CA TYR A 27 -3.99 -4.13 14.01
C TYR A 27 -4.08 -5.10 12.86
N THR A 28 -5.25 -5.67 12.64
CA THR A 28 -5.54 -6.45 11.43
C THR A 28 -6.92 -6.13 10.90
N ILE A 29 -7.07 -6.16 9.60
CA ILE A 29 -8.35 -6.07 8.92
C ILE A 29 -9.08 -7.40 9.06
N ALA A 30 -10.41 -7.36 9.16
CA ALA A 30 -11.29 -8.49 8.99
C ALA A 30 -12.48 -8.09 8.13
N ILE A 31 -12.87 -8.98 7.21
CA ILE A 31 -13.90 -8.71 6.22
C ILE A 31 -15.09 -9.66 6.35
N TYR A 32 -16.28 -9.12 6.10
CA TYR A 32 -17.49 -9.89 5.82
C TYR A 32 -17.83 -9.91 4.32
N THR A 33 -17.25 -9.00 3.53
CA THR A 33 -17.40 -9.02 2.08
C THR A 33 -17.02 -10.39 1.51
N GLY A 34 -17.88 -10.95 0.64
CA GLY A 34 -17.72 -12.31 0.10
C GLY A 34 -18.24 -13.45 0.97
N THR A 35 -18.59 -13.22 2.24
CA THR A 35 -19.07 -14.28 3.17
C THR A 35 -20.58 -14.49 3.16
N GLY A 36 -21.35 -13.58 2.55
CA GLY A 36 -22.81 -13.55 2.61
C GLY A 36 -23.39 -12.84 3.85
N ILE A 37 -22.56 -12.50 4.84
CA ILE A 37 -22.99 -11.75 6.04
C ILE A 37 -23.08 -10.26 5.72
N GLN A 38 -24.26 -9.66 5.95
CA GLN A 38 -24.51 -8.23 5.73
C GLN A 38 -24.06 -7.39 6.93
N LYS A 39 -22.75 -7.27 7.14
CA LYS A 39 -22.14 -6.44 8.18
C LYS A 39 -20.93 -5.67 7.65
N PRO A 40 -20.58 -4.53 8.27
CA PRO A 40 -19.37 -3.81 7.94
C PRO A 40 -18.12 -4.64 8.20
N ASP A 41 -17.15 -4.51 7.32
CA ASP A 41 -15.78 -4.92 7.60
C ASP A 41 -15.25 -4.11 8.81
N TYR A 42 -14.22 -4.60 9.50
CA TYR A 42 -13.73 -3.95 10.71
C TYR A 42 -12.21 -4.06 10.89
N LEU A 43 -11.66 -3.10 11.62
CA LEU A 43 -10.29 -3.14 12.13
C LEU A 43 -10.29 -3.83 13.51
N ALA A 44 -9.62 -4.96 13.62
CA ALA A 44 -9.39 -5.66 14.88
C ALA A 44 -8.13 -5.11 15.56
N THR A 45 -8.23 -4.88 16.87
CA THR A 45 -7.08 -4.58 17.72
C THR A 45 -6.79 -5.81 18.59
N ILE A 46 -5.60 -6.36 18.47
CA ILE A 46 -5.14 -7.56 19.17
C ILE A 46 -4.07 -7.17 20.17
N ASP A 47 -4.20 -7.65 21.40
CA ASP A 47 -3.13 -7.55 22.39
C ASP A 47 -2.08 -8.63 22.11
N CYS A 48 -0.84 -8.23 21.85
CA CYS A 48 0.28 -9.13 21.62
C CYS A 48 1.40 -8.97 22.65
N ASP A 49 1.14 -8.29 23.77
CA ASP A 49 2.06 -8.24 24.91
C ASP A 49 2.02 -9.59 25.67
N PRO A 50 3.11 -10.38 25.69
CA PRO A 50 3.13 -11.68 26.37
C PRO A 50 2.84 -11.60 27.88
N ASP A 51 3.02 -10.42 28.49
CA ASP A 51 2.76 -10.18 29.91
C ASP A 51 1.29 -9.76 30.19
N SER A 52 0.48 -9.55 29.15
CA SER A 52 -0.93 -9.16 29.27
C SER A 52 -1.84 -10.36 29.55
N VAL A 53 -2.84 -10.17 30.41
CA VAL A 53 -3.93 -11.15 30.63
C VAL A 53 -4.81 -11.36 29.40
N ASP A 54 -4.71 -10.46 28.42
CA ASP A 54 -5.42 -10.51 27.15
C ASP A 54 -4.52 -10.88 25.97
N TYR A 55 -3.29 -11.35 26.22
CA TYR A 55 -2.37 -11.81 25.18
C TYR A 55 -3.05 -12.76 24.18
N GLY A 56 -2.94 -12.45 22.89
CA GLY A 56 -3.51 -13.21 21.78
C GLY A 56 -5.01 -12.99 21.56
N LYS A 57 -5.67 -12.10 22.31
CA LYS A 57 -7.10 -11.81 22.15
C LYS A 57 -7.34 -10.56 21.32
N VAL A 58 -8.46 -10.55 20.60
CA VAL A 58 -9.01 -9.32 20.05
C VAL A 58 -9.66 -8.53 21.19
N ILE A 59 -9.07 -7.38 21.51
CA ILE A 59 -9.50 -6.50 22.61
C ILE A 59 -10.42 -5.37 22.15
N HIS A 60 -10.44 -5.08 20.84
CA HIS A 60 -11.34 -4.07 20.27
C HIS A 60 -11.65 -4.39 18.80
N ARG A 61 -12.86 -3.99 18.36
CA ARG A 61 -13.31 -4.03 16.96
C ARG A 61 -13.86 -2.67 16.59
N LEU A 62 -13.23 -2.03 15.61
CA LEU A 62 -13.73 -0.80 15.01
C LEU A 62 -14.42 -1.15 13.69
N GLU A 63 -15.74 -1.26 13.70
CA GLU A 63 -16.55 -1.47 12.50
C GLU A 63 -16.49 -0.23 11.59
N MET A 64 -16.34 -0.45 10.29
CA MET A 64 -16.42 0.63 9.30
C MET A 64 -17.87 1.14 9.21
N PRO A 65 -18.09 2.39 8.75
CA PRO A 65 -19.44 2.98 8.75
C PRO A 65 -20.38 2.34 7.73
N GLY A 66 -19.85 1.61 6.74
CA GLY A 66 -20.59 1.02 5.63
C GLY A 66 -20.26 -0.45 5.40
N ILE A 67 -21.06 -1.10 4.57
CA ILE A 67 -20.90 -2.50 4.18
C ILE A 67 -20.25 -2.56 2.78
N GLY A 68 -19.43 -3.58 2.55
CA GLY A 68 -18.93 -3.92 1.22
C GLY A 68 -17.66 -3.18 0.80
N ASP A 69 -16.93 -2.60 1.76
CA ASP A 69 -15.63 -1.96 1.50
C ASP A 69 -14.63 -2.96 0.89
N GLU A 70 -14.63 -4.22 1.36
CA GLU A 70 -13.56 -5.18 1.12
C GLU A 70 -12.22 -4.55 1.52
N LEU A 71 -12.07 -4.35 2.82
CA LEU A 71 -10.80 -3.88 3.38
C LEU A 71 -9.69 -4.89 3.02
N HIS A 72 -8.53 -4.40 2.58
CA HIS A 72 -7.47 -5.26 2.06
C HIS A 72 -6.09 -4.92 2.65
N HIS A 73 -5.45 -3.86 2.13
CA HIS A 73 -4.19 -3.32 2.66
C HIS A 73 -4.47 -2.16 3.61
N MET A 74 -3.47 -1.77 4.40
CA MET A 74 -3.51 -0.55 5.21
C MET A 74 -2.10 -0.02 5.45
N GLY A 75 -2.00 1.29 5.70
CA GLY A 75 -0.71 1.94 5.93
C GLY A 75 -0.82 3.12 6.88
N TRP A 76 0.30 3.50 7.48
CA TRP A 76 0.39 4.63 8.41
C TRP A 76 0.55 5.95 7.67
N ASN A 77 0.03 7.04 8.26
CA ASN A 77 0.20 8.40 7.74
C ASN A 77 1.66 8.87 7.74
N ALA A 78 2.44 8.41 8.71
CA ALA A 78 3.85 8.75 8.86
C ALA A 78 4.66 7.55 9.34
N CYS A 79 5.90 7.45 8.89
CA CYS A 79 6.79 6.34 9.17
C CYS A 79 8.24 6.80 9.25
N SER A 80 9.19 5.87 9.26
CA SER A 80 10.62 6.19 9.32
C SER A 80 11.11 7.08 8.16
N SER A 81 10.37 7.17 7.05
CA SER A 81 10.63 8.15 5.98
C SER A 81 10.52 9.61 6.47
N CYS A 82 9.89 9.83 7.62
CA CYS A 82 9.71 11.14 8.26
C CYS A 82 10.63 11.34 9.48
N HIS A 83 11.59 10.43 9.71
CA HIS A 83 12.52 10.54 10.83
C HIS A 83 13.24 11.90 10.80
N GLY A 84 13.39 12.52 11.97
CA GLY A 84 13.89 13.87 12.15
C GLY A 84 12.84 14.98 12.06
N ASN A 85 11.64 14.71 11.52
CA ASN A 85 10.56 15.69 11.47
C ASN A 85 9.67 15.60 12.73
N THR A 86 9.91 16.49 13.69
CA THR A 86 9.21 16.52 15.00
C THR A 86 7.76 16.99 14.90
N ASN A 87 7.33 17.53 13.77
CA ASN A 87 5.95 17.98 13.57
C ASN A 87 5.03 16.84 13.11
N LEU A 88 5.60 15.70 12.73
CA LEU A 88 4.85 14.53 12.27
C LEU A 88 4.77 13.45 13.35
N GLU A 89 3.67 12.71 13.34
CA GLU A 89 3.41 11.62 14.27
C GLU A 89 2.85 10.42 13.49
N ARG A 90 3.36 9.21 13.77
CA ARG A 90 2.72 7.97 13.34
C ARG A 90 1.51 7.75 14.24
N ARG A 91 0.33 8.13 13.77
CA ARG A 91 -0.89 8.12 14.58
C ARG A 91 -2.12 7.66 13.82
N TYR A 92 -2.22 8.00 12.54
CA TYR A 92 -3.39 7.67 11.75
C TYR A 92 -3.09 6.49 10.84
N LEU A 93 -3.99 5.50 10.87
CA LEU A 93 -3.99 4.37 9.96
C LEU A 93 -4.97 4.66 8.83
N ILE A 94 -4.51 4.55 7.60
CA ILE A 94 -5.32 4.68 6.40
C ILE A 94 -5.72 3.27 5.99
N VAL A 95 -7.03 3.02 6.01
CA VAL A 95 -7.64 1.71 5.75
C VAL A 95 -8.57 1.84 4.55
N PRO A 96 -8.10 1.52 3.33
CA PRO A 96 -8.91 1.58 2.11
C PRO A 96 -9.90 0.43 1.99
N GLY A 97 -11.07 0.71 1.41
CA GLY A 97 -11.99 -0.29 0.88
C GLY A 97 -11.80 -0.46 -0.63
N VAL A 98 -11.31 -1.62 -1.08
CA VAL A 98 -10.98 -1.84 -2.49
C VAL A 98 -12.23 -1.80 -3.39
N ARG A 99 -13.41 -2.20 -2.91
CA ARG A 99 -14.65 -2.18 -3.72
C ARG A 99 -15.33 -0.82 -3.75
N THR A 100 -15.45 -0.17 -2.60
CA THR A 100 -16.14 1.12 -2.48
C THR A 100 -15.27 2.29 -2.93
N SER A 101 -13.95 2.09 -2.93
CA SER A 101 -12.95 3.16 -3.04
C SER A 101 -12.95 4.16 -1.89
N ASN A 102 -13.65 3.88 -0.79
CA ASN A 102 -13.59 4.71 0.41
C ASN A 102 -12.22 4.57 1.08
N LEU A 103 -11.75 5.65 1.72
CA LEU A 103 -10.59 5.60 2.60
C LEU A 103 -11.04 5.96 4.02
N HIS A 104 -10.77 5.06 4.96
CA HIS A 104 -11.06 5.28 6.37
C HIS A 104 -9.79 5.71 7.09
N ILE A 105 -9.78 6.94 7.60
CA ILE A 105 -8.69 7.47 8.41
C ILE A 105 -9.00 7.17 9.86
N VAL A 106 -8.20 6.32 10.48
CA VAL A 106 -8.41 5.82 11.85
C VAL A 106 -7.37 6.45 12.77
N ASP A 107 -7.83 7.15 13.81
CA ASP A 107 -6.98 7.69 14.88
C ASP A 107 -6.62 6.60 15.89
N CYS A 108 -5.33 6.29 15.99
CA CYS A 108 -4.78 5.29 16.91
C CYS A 108 -4.13 5.93 18.16
N LYS A 109 -4.45 7.18 18.51
CA LYS A 109 -3.95 7.82 19.75
C LYS A 109 -4.24 6.99 21.01
N ASP A 110 -5.42 6.37 21.07
CA ASP A 110 -5.67 5.27 22.00
C ASP A 110 -5.41 3.96 21.26
N GLU A 111 -4.21 3.42 21.43
CA GLU A 111 -3.76 2.25 20.67
C GLU A 111 -4.67 1.03 20.89
N ARG A 112 -5.28 0.91 22.07
CA ARG A 112 -6.16 -0.22 22.41
C ARG A 112 -7.59 -0.04 21.92
N LYS A 113 -7.99 1.20 21.60
CA LYS A 113 -9.35 1.55 21.18
C LYS A 113 -9.36 2.63 20.08
N PRO A 114 -8.82 2.32 18.88
CA PRO A 114 -8.78 3.26 17.76
C PRO A 114 -10.18 3.68 17.33
N LYS A 115 -10.30 4.86 16.71
CA LYS A 115 -11.58 5.44 16.28
C LYS A 115 -11.49 6.05 14.90
N ILE A 116 -12.60 6.11 14.18
CA ILE A 116 -12.65 6.81 12.89
C ILE A 116 -12.45 8.31 13.14
N HIS A 117 -11.47 8.88 12.45
CA HIS A 117 -11.18 10.30 12.42
C HIS A 117 -11.89 10.98 11.25
N LYS A 118 -11.77 10.38 10.05
CA LYS A 118 -12.30 10.93 8.80
C LYS A 118 -12.61 9.77 7.84
N VAL A 119 -13.63 9.95 7.01
CA VAL A 119 -13.88 9.06 5.86
C VAL A 119 -13.77 9.91 4.60
N ILE A 120 -12.93 9.48 3.67
CA ILE A 120 -12.82 10.09 2.34
C ILE A 120 -13.69 9.26 1.41
N SER A 121 -14.69 9.92 0.79
CA SER A 121 -15.64 9.25 -0.10
C SER A 121 -14.95 8.75 -1.37
N GLY A 122 -15.19 7.48 -1.71
CA GLY A 122 -14.75 6.90 -2.97
C GLY A 122 -15.36 7.57 -4.19
N GLU A 123 -16.58 8.11 -4.09
CA GLU A 123 -17.20 8.91 -5.16
C GLU A 123 -16.41 10.20 -5.41
N GLN A 124 -15.98 10.88 -4.33
CA GLN A 124 -15.16 12.08 -4.43
C GLN A 124 -13.79 11.78 -5.05
N ILE A 125 -13.14 10.69 -4.64
CA ILE A 125 -11.87 10.24 -5.23
C ILE A 125 -12.04 9.99 -6.73
N LYS A 126 -13.04 9.22 -7.13
CA LYS A 126 -13.37 8.94 -8.54
C LYS A 126 -13.60 10.22 -9.33
N LYS A 127 -14.37 11.16 -8.78
CA LYS A 127 -14.69 12.43 -9.43
C LYS A 127 -13.46 13.32 -9.64
N ILE A 128 -12.56 13.40 -8.66
CA ILE A 128 -11.39 14.29 -8.71
C ILE A 128 -10.26 13.69 -9.56
N THR A 129 -10.05 12.37 -9.47
CA THR A 129 -8.82 11.73 -9.99
C THR A 129 -9.06 10.76 -11.14
N ASN A 130 -10.33 10.41 -11.41
CA ASN A 130 -10.68 9.29 -12.28
C ASN A 130 -10.01 7.97 -11.85
N LEU A 131 -9.82 7.74 -10.55
CA LEU A 131 -9.23 6.51 -9.99
C LEU A 131 -10.21 5.78 -9.07
N SER A 132 -10.08 4.46 -8.99
CA SER A 132 -10.83 3.59 -8.09
C SER A 132 -10.01 2.40 -7.62
N ALA A 133 -10.57 1.61 -6.70
CA ALA A 133 -9.95 0.42 -6.13
C ALA A 133 -8.58 0.71 -5.48
N PRO A 134 -8.55 1.47 -4.37
CA PRO A 134 -7.32 1.70 -3.62
C PRO A 134 -6.76 0.38 -3.07
N HIS A 135 -5.45 0.22 -3.12
CA HIS A 135 -4.76 -0.97 -2.67
C HIS A 135 -3.63 -0.61 -1.68
N THR A 136 -2.40 -0.46 -2.14
CA THR A 136 -1.22 -0.25 -1.28
C THR A 136 -1.15 1.20 -0.80
N VAL A 137 -0.82 1.41 0.48
CA VAL A 137 -0.64 2.73 1.09
C VAL A 137 0.79 2.91 1.59
N HIS A 138 1.46 3.98 1.14
CA HIS A 138 2.78 4.36 1.64
C HIS A 138 2.88 5.86 2.02
N CYS A 139 3.52 6.12 3.16
CA CYS A 139 3.89 7.44 3.69
C CYS A 139 5.21 7.94 3.10
N LEU A 140 5.21 9.04 2.35
CA LEU A 140 6.40 9.69 1.80
C LEU A 140 6.56 11.09 2.41
N GLY A 141 7.35 11.20 3.48
CA GLY A 141 7.40 12.46 4.23
C GLY A 141 6.00 12.83 4.74
N SER A 142 5.54 14.06 4.50
CA SER A 142 4.18 14.48 4.86
C SER A 142 3.09 14.07 3.85
N GLN A 143 3.46 13.42 2.74
CA GLN A 143 2.51 12.99 1.70
C GLN A 143 2.18 11.51 1.86
N ILE A 144 0.97 11.13 1.44
CA ILE A 144 0.55 9.73 1.38
C ILE A 144 0.24 9.39 -0.07
N ILE A 145 0.84 8.30 -0.56
CA ILE A 145 0.61 7.78 -1.90
C ILE A 145 -0.14 6.45 -1.77
N ILE A 146 -1.16 6.27 -2.59
CA ILE A 146 -2.01 5.08 -2.60
C ILE A 146 -2.09 4.54 -4.02
N SER A 147 -1.77 3.27 -4.25
CA SER A 147 -2.01 2.66 -5.56
C SER A 147 -3.50 2.44 -5.79
N MET A 148 -3.96 2.70 -7.00
CA MET A 148 -5.35 2.61 -7.43
C MET A 148 -5.41 1.69 -8.63
N LEU A 149 -6.14 0.58 -8.55
CA LEU A 149 -6.05 -0.52 -9.52
C LEU A 149 -6.77 -0.23 -10.86
N GLY A 150 -7.64 0.77 -10.90
CA GLY A 150 -8.36 1.13 -12.13
C GLY A 150 -8.86 2.56 -12.18
N ASP A 151 -9.45 2.92 -13.30
CA ASP A 151 -10.14 4.18 -13.52
C ASP A 151 -11.45 4.26 -12.72
N SER A 152 -12.17 5.39 -12.79
CA SER A 152 -13.44 5.55 -12.04
C SER A 152 -14.54 4.54 -12.41
N LYS A 153 -14.41 3.87 -13.56
CA LYS A 153 -15.35 2.88 -14.09
C LYS A 153 -14.84 1.44 -13.92
N GLY A 154 -13.71 1.25 -13.24
CA GLY A 154 -13.12 -0.06 -12.99
C GLY A 154 -12.32 -0.65 -14.15
N ASN A 155 -11.95 0.15 -15.15
CA ASN A 155 -11.11 -0.28 -16.27
C ASN A 155 -9.63 0.08 -16.04
N ALA A 156 -8.73 -0.48 -16.83
CA ALA A 156 -7.36 -0.01 -16.92
C ALA A 156 -7.27 1.29 -17.77
N PRO A 157 -6.29 2.17 -17.51
CA PRO A 157 -5.27 2.05 -16.48
C PRO A 157 -5.73 2.59 -15.12
N GLY A 158 -5.10 2.08 -14.06
CA GLY A 158 -5.12 2.65 -12.71
C GLY A 158 -4.20 3.87 -12.58
N GLY A 159 -3.62 4.03 -11.39
CA GLY A 159 -2.64 5.09 -11.10
C GLY A 159 -2.37 5.24 -9.61
N TYR A 160 -1.94 6.44 -9.19
CA TYR A 160 -1.60 6.70 -7.79
C TYR A 160 -2.34 7.92 -7.27
N LEU A 161 -3.08 7.74 -6.19
CA LEU A 161 -3.74 8.82 -5.46
C LEU A 161 -2.75 9.45 -4.47
N GLN A 162 -2.70 10.78 -4.44
CA GLN A 162 -1.93 11.54 -3.46
C GLN A 162 -2.87 12.21 -2.44
N LEU A 163 -2.60 12.03 -1.15
CA LEU A 163 -3.18 12.81 -0.06
C LEU A 163 -2.11 13.67 0.61
N ASP A 164 -2.55 14.80 1.19
CA ASP A 164 -1.72 15.63 2.07
C ASP A 164 -1.78 15.18 3.54
N GLU A 165 -1.08 15.90 4.41
CA GLU A 165 -1.00 15.62 5.86
C GLU A 165 -2.33 15.80 6.61
N ASN A 166 -3.29 16.51 6.02
CA ASN A 166 -4.65 16.70 6.54
C ASN A 166 -5.64 15.69 5.94
N PHE A 167 -5.13 14.72 5.18
CA PHE A 167 -5.92 13.72 4.46
C PHE A 167 -6.88 14.35 3.44
N GLU A 168 -6.48 15.47 2.83
CA GLU A 168 -7.18 16.04 1.68
C GLU A 168 -6.64 15.46 0.37
N ILE A 169 -7.53 15.31 -0.62
CA ILE A 169 -7.18 14.79 -1.94
C ILE A 169 -6.39 15.86 -2.68
N VAL A 170 -5.11 15.61 -2.92
CA VAL A 170 -4.26 16.47 -3.75
C VAL A 170 -4.54 16.20 -5.23
N GLY A 171 -4.72 14.93 -5.61
CA GLY A 171 -4.94 14.51 -6.99
C GLY A 171 -4.21 13.23 -7.32
N ARG A 172 -3.80 13.09 -8.58
CA ARG A 172 -2.92 12.00 -9.03
C ARG A 172 -1.46 12.34 -8.68
N TRP A 173 -0.69 11.36 -8.22
CA TRP A 173 0.73 11.56 -7.90
C TRP A 173 1.58 11.59 -9.17
N GLU A 174 1.35 10.64 -10.08
CA GLU A 174 2.08 10.51 -11.33
C GLU A 174 1.76 11.63 -12.32
N LYS A 175 2.73 12.01 -13.14
CA LYS A 175 2.48 12.93 -14.27
C LYS A 175 1.89 12.21 -15.48
N SER A 176 2.26 10.95 -15.66
CA SER A 176 1.79 10.09 -16.75
C SER A 176 2.00 8.62 -16.39
N MET A 177 1.06 7.76 -16.77
CA MET A 177 1.23 6.31 -16.73
C MET A 177 2.07 5.79 -17.91
N GLY A 178 2.40 6.63 -18.90
CA GLY A 178 3.12 6.21 -20.10
C GLY A 178 2.35 5.11 -20.85
N LYS A 179 2.98 3.93 -20.98
CA LYS A 179 2.38 2.73 -21.61
C LYS A 179 1.91 1.68 -20.62
N ILE A 180 2.00 1.97 -19.32
CA ILE A 180 1.62 1.04 -18.24
C ILE A 180 0.12 0.81 -18.29
N LYS A 181 -0.26 -0.46 -18.26
CA LYS A 181 -1.66 -0.88 -18.40
C LYS A 181 -2.28 -1.12 -17.04
N PHE A 182 -1.60 -1.86 -16.17
CA PHE A 182 -2.14 -2.25 -14.89
C PHE A 182 -1.34 -1.63 -13.74
N GLY A 183 -1.96 -1.58 -12.57
CA GLY A 183 -1.29 -1.26 -11.32
C GLY A 183 -1.65 -2.32 -10.28
N TYR A 184 -0.79 -2.47 -9.28
CA TYR A 184 -1.05 -3.29 -8.10
C TYR A 184 -0.33 -2.71 -6.88
N ASP A 185 0.87 -3.18 -6.62
CA ASP A 185 1.71 -2.77 -5.50
C ASP A 185 2.78 -1.80 -6.01
N PHE A 186 3.34 -1.02 -5.09
CA PHE A 186 4.48 -0.17 -5.40
C PHE A 186 5.32 0.07 -4.15
N TRP A 187 6.60 0.26 -4.34
CA TRP A 187 7.51 0.71 -3.30
C TRP A 187 8.57 1.62 -3.93
N TYR A 188 9.18 2.50 -3.13
CA TYR A 188 10.23 3.41 -3.57
C TYR A 188 11.54 3.24 -2.79
N GLN A 189 12.66 3.55 -3.44
CA GLN A 189 13.98 3.63 -2.85
C GLN A 189 14.58 5.02 -3.16
N PRO A 190 14.39 6.03 -2.29
CA PRO A 190 14.65 7.43 -2.63
C PRO A 190 16.14 7.74 -2.87
N ARG A 191 17.07 7.05 -2.18
CA ARG A 191 18.52 7.24 -2.41
C ARG A 191 18.97 6.83 -3.81
N HIS A 192 18.18 6.02 -4.49
CA HIS A 192 18.40 5.60 -5.87
C HIS A 192 17.51 6.34 -6.88
N ASN A 193 16.70 7.32 -6.42
CA ASN A 193 15.66 8.02 -7.19
C ASN A 193 14.76 7.06 -8.00
N ILE A 194 14.31 5.98 -7.38
CA ILE A 194 13.50 4.97 -8.06
C ILE A 194 12.24 4.63 -7.28
N MET A 195 11.14 4.44 -8.01
CA MET A 195 10.00 3.67 -7.55
C MET A 195 9.81 2.47 -8.48
N VAL A 196 9.42 1.33 -7.90
CA VAL A 196 9.04 0.14 -8.66
C VAL A 196 7.57 -0.14 -8.37
N SER A 197 6.82 -0.47 -9.42
CA SER A 197 5.44 -0.90 -9.31
C SER A 197 5.18 -2.17 -10.10
N SER A 198 4.16 -2.90 -9.69
CA SER A 198 3.75 -4.16 -10.31
C SER A 198 2.34 -4.10 -10.88
N GLU A 199 1.92 -5.21 -11.47
CA GLU A 199 0.68 -5.32 -12.23
C GLU A 199 -0.19 -6.48 -11.73
N TRP A 200 -1.48 -6.23 -11.54
CA TRP A 200 -2.48 -7.28 -11.36
C TRP A 200 -3.48 -7.27 -12.49
N ALA A 201 -4.62 -6.61 -12.32
CA ALA A 201 -5.67 -6.49 -13.32
C ALA A 201 -6.55 -5.29 -13.00
N ALA A 202 -7.38 -4.89 -13.96
CA ALA A 202 -8.40 -3.88 -13.72
C ALA A 202 -9.53 -4.42 -12.82
N PRO A 203 -10.21 -3.57 -12.03
CA PRO A 203 -11.34 -3.96 -11.18
C PRO A 203 -12.42 -4.80 -11.87
N ASN A 204 -12.80 -4.42 -13.10
CA ASN A 204 -13.83 -5.14 -13.86
C ASN A 204 -13.41 -6.58 -14.24
N THR A 205 -12.13 -6.89 -14.18
CA THR A 205 -11.57 -8.24 -14.41
C THR A 205 -11.57 -9.04 -13.11
N PHE A 206 -11.01 -8.53 -12.01
CA PHE A 206 -10.83 -9.34 -10.81
C PHE A 206 -12.02 -9.36 -9.84
N MET A 207 -12.85 -8.30 -9.80
CA MET A 207 -13.94 -8.19 -8.81
C MET A 207 -15.03 -9.28 -8.94
N PRO A 208 -15.36 -9.79 -10.14
CA PRO A 208 -16.26 -10.95 -10.28
C PRO A 208 -15.68 -12.28 -9.80
N GLY A 209 -14.35 -12.36 -9.62
CA GLY A 209 -13.61 -13.58 -9.31
C GLY A 209 -12.55 -13.87 -10.36
N PHE A 210 -11.55 -14.68 -10.00
CA PHE A 210 -10.48 -15.07 -10.92
C PHE A 210 -11.00 -16.02 -11.99
N ASP A 211 -10.67 -15.72 -13.25
CA ASP A 211 -10.95 -16.56 -14.42
C ASP A 211 -9.65 -16.78 -15.20
N LEU A 212 -9.29 -18.05 -15.42
CA LEU A 212 -8.08 -18.43 -16.13
C LEU A 212 -8.13 -18.04 -17.61
N GLU A 213 -9.31 -18.00 -18.24
CA GLU A 213 -9.46 -17.59 -19.64
C GLU A 213 -9.06 -16.13 -19.83
N GLU A 214 -9.34 -15.27 -18.84
CA GLU A 214 -8.97 -13.87 -18.86
C GLU A 214 -7.45 -13.64 -18.83
N VAL A 215 -6.67 -14.58 -18.26
CA VAL A 215 -5.20 -14.57 -18.35
C VAL A 215 -4.76 -14.76 -19.82
N GLY A 216 -5.39 -15.71 -20.53
CA GLY A 216 -5.17 -15.94 -21.97
C GLY A 216 -5.58 -14.75 -22.84
N HIS A 217 -6.53 -13.94 -22.37
CA HIS A 217 -6.94 -12.68 -23.00
C HIS A 217 -6.07 -11.47 -22.61
N LEU A 218 -4.94 -11.68 -21.92
CA LEU A 218 -4.01 -10.64 -21.49
C LEU A 218 -4.65 -9.57 -20.60
N LYS A 219 -5.66 -9.95 -19.80
CA LYS A 219 -6.29 -9.05 -18.81
C LYS A 219 -5.58 -9.02 -17.46
N TYR A 220 -4.56 -9.85 -17.30
CA TYR A 220 -3.69 -9.89 -16.13
C TYR A 220 -2.25 -9.52 -16.49
N GLY A 221 -1.61 -8.83 -15.56
CA GLY A 221 -0.26 -8.27 -15.67
C GLY A 221 0.85 -9.30 -15.71
N ARG A 222 1.97 -8.88 -16.30
CA ARG A 222 3.22 -9.67 -16.36
C ARG A 222 4.45 -8.77 -16.49
N GLU A 223 4.31 -7.53 -16.04
CA GLU A 223 5.36 -6.53 -16.10
C GLU A 223 5.58 -5.92 -14.71
N ILE A 224 6.80 -5.46 -14.46
CA ILE A 224 7.08 -4.45 -13.42
C ILE A 224 7.64 -3.19 -14.07
N HIS A 225 7.41 -2.06 -13.42
CA HIS A 225 7.72 -0.75 -13.98
C HIS A 225 8.63 0.02 -13.04
N LEU A 226 9.70 0.56 -13.60
CA LEU A 226 10.66 1.42 -12.94
C LEU A 226 10.32 2.87 -13.28
N TRP A 227 10.31 3.71 -12.25
CA TRP A 227 9.91 5.10 -12.33
C TRP A 227 11.02 6.01 -11.83
N ASP A 228 11.27 7.11 -12.54
CA ASP A 228 12.02 8.24 -11.98
C ASP A 228 11.13 8.87 -10.90
N PHE A 229 11.53 8.66 -9.64
CA PHE A 229 10.67 8.95 -8.50
C PHE A 229 10.43 10.45 -8.31
N GLU A 230 11.46 11.27 -8.47
CA GLU A 230 11.35 12.72 -8.40
C GLU A 230 10.53 13.29 -9.57
N LYS A 231 10.74 12.77 -10.79
CA LYS A 231 9.98 13.24 -11.95
C LYS A 231 8.56 12.70 -12.01
N ARG A 232 8.29 11.58 -11.32
CA ARG A 232 7.00 10.88 -11.25
C ARG A 232 6.54 10.34 -12.60
N GLU A 233 7.49 9.74 -13.32
CA GLU A 233 7.32 9.25 -14.69
C GLU A 233 7.96 7.87 -14.86
N PRO A 234 7.33 6.94 -15.60
CA PRO A 234 7.95 5.66 -15.94
C PRO A 234 9.18 5.88 -16.80
N VAL A 235 10.26 5.16 -16.50
CA VAL A 235 11.51 5.20 -17.27
C VAL A 235 11.87 3.88 -17.91
N GLU A 236 11.42 2.75 -17.34
CA GLU A 236 11.71 1.42 -17.85
C GLU A 236 10.60 0.44 -17.45
N THR A 237 10.33 -0.53 -18.32
CA THR A 237 9.38 -1.61 -18.05
C THR A 237 10.08 -2.94 -18.29
N PHE A 238 9.99 -3.83 -17.33
CA PHE A 238 10.47 -5.20 -17.44
C PHE A 238 9.31 -6.12 -17.77
N TYR A 239 9.38 -6.73 -18.95
CA TYR A 239 8.48 -7.79 -19.36
C TYR A 239 8.98 -9.12 -18.78
N LEU A 240 8.24 -9.68 -17.84
CA LEU A 240 8.68 -10.84 -17.06
C LEU A 240 8.33 -12.20 -17.71
N GLY A 241 7.72 -12.17 -18.89
CA GLY A 241 7.39 -13.38 -19.64
C GLY A 241 6.42 -14.31 -18.92
N GLU A 242 6.59 -15.61 -19.13
CA GLU A 242 5.78 -16.66 -18.51
C GLU A 242 6.20 -16.94 -17.06
N ASP A 243 7.41 -16.51 -16.67
CA ASP A 243 7.91 -16.67 -15.31
C ASP A 243 7.35 -15.61 -14.35
N GLY A 244 6.84 -14.49 -14.86
CA GLY A 244 6.29 -13.39 -14.06
C GLY A 244 4.81 -13.14 -14.23
N LEU A 245 3.99 -14.19 -14.33
CA LEU A 245 2.54 -14.04 -14.43
C LEU A 245 1.94 -13.56 -13.10
N ILE A 246 1.22 -12.43 -13.16
CA ILE A 246 0.57 -11.77 -12.01
C ILE A 246 1.60 -11.36 -10.94
N PRO A 247 2.51 -10.41 -11.25
CA PRO A 247 3.46 -9.90 -10.27
C PRO A 247 2.72 -9.05 -9.22
N LEU A 248 2.68 -9.53 -7.98
CA LEU A 248 1.97 -8.89 -6.89
C LEU A 248 2.92 -8.00 -6.07
N GLU A 249 3.30 -8.45 -4.88
CA GLU A 249 3.99 -7.65 -3.87
C GLU A 249 5.43 -7.33 -4.28
N VAL A 250 5.78 -6.03 -4.28
CA VAL A 250 7.15 -5.56 -4.53
C VAL A 250 7.85 -5.25 -3.22
N ARG A 251 9.07 -5.74 -3.03
CA ARG A 251 9.84 -5.56 -1.80
C ARG A 251 11.28 -5.22 -2.11
N PHE A 252 11.69 -3.99 -1.82
CA PHE A 252 13.12 -3.65 -1.78
C PHE A 252 13.80 -4.25 -0.55
N HIS A 253 15.10 -4.47 -0.64
CA HIS A 253 15.93 -4.56 0.56
C HIS A 253 15.69 -3.35 1.47
N HIS A 254 15.63 -3.58 2.78
CA HIS A 254 15.46 -2.51 3.75
C HIS A 254 16.69 -1.59 3.85
N ASN A 255 17.88 -2.05 3.45
CA ASN A 255 19.06 -1.20 3.37
C ASN A 255 18.85 -0.15 2.27
N PRO A 256 18.77 1.15 2.60
CA PRO A 256 18.49 2.20 1.61
C PRO A 256 19.60 2.42 0.57
N GLU A 257 20.81 1.88 0.80
CA GLU A 257 21.92 1.87 -0.16
C GLU A 257 21.85 0.70 -1.15
N SER A 258 20.95 -0.26 -0.93
CA SER A 258 20.79 -1.41 -1.82
C SER A 258 19.78 -1.09 -2.91
N SER A 259 20.17 -1.39 -4.14
CA SER A 259 19.29 -1.33 -5.32
C SER A 259 18.43 -2.58 -5.50
N HIS A 260 18.65 -3.64 -4.72
CA HIS A 260 18.01 -4.93 -4.92
C HIS A 260 16.56 -4.91 -4.41
N GLY A 261 15.67 -5.57 -5.13
CA GLY A 261 14.32 -5.86 -4.67
C GLY A 261 13.71 -7.07 -5.37
N PHE A 262 12.58 -7.54 -4.87
CA PHE A 262 11.94 -8.78 -5.28
C PHE A 262 10.45 -8.58 -5.51
N VAL A 263 9.89 -9.31 -6.47
CA VAL A 263 8.45 -9.38 -6.71
C VAL A 263 8.00 -10.84 -6.74
N GLY A 264 6.89 -11.12 -6.06
CA GLY A 264 6.25 -12.44 -6.14
C GLY A 264 5.28 -12.50 -7.32
N ALA A 265 5.51 -13.40 -8.26
CA ALA A 265 4.60 -13.68 -9.36
C ALA A 265 3.63 -14.80 -8.97
N ALA A 266 2.38 -14.43 -8.69
CA ALA A 266 1.44 -15.30 -7.99
C ALA A 266 0.98 -16.50 -8.82
N LEU A 267 0.81 -16.33 -10.14
CA LEU A 267 0.31 -17.40 -10.99
C LEU A 267 1.41 -18.36 -11.44
N SER A 268 2.61 -17.85 -11.71
CA SER A 268 3.79 -18.67 -12.04
C SER A 268 4.53 -19.21 -10.81
N ALA A 269 4.20 -18.74 -9.61
CA ALA A 269 4.79 -19.13 -8.33
C ALA A 269 6.31 -18.88 -8.23
N ASN A 270 6.79 -17.82 -8.89
CA ASN A 270 8.20 -17.42 -8.87
C ASN A 270 8.44 -16.18 -8.00
N ILE A 271 9.66 -16.05 -7.48
CA ILE A 271 10.18 -14.81 -6.93
C ILE A 271 11.19 -14.28 -7.95
N ILE A 272 10.94 -13.08 -8.45
CA ILE A 272 11.77 -12.42 -9.45
C ILE A 272 12.60 -11.36 -8.74
N HIS A 273 13.89 -11.34 -9.01
CA HIS A 273 14.84 -10.41 -8.43
C HIS A 273 15.16 -9.30 -9.44
N TRP A 274 15.15 -8.04 -9.01
CA TRP A 274 15.70 -6.93 -9.80
C TRP A 274 16.81 -6.20 -9.03
N TRP A 275 17.75 -5.62 -9.75
CA TRP A 275 18.83 -4.82 -9.16
C TRP A 275 19.42 -3.83 -10.18
N LYS A 276 20.26 -2.93 -9.69
CA LYS A 276 21.08 -2.04 -10.51
C LYS A 276 22.51 -2.60 -10.59
N ASN A 277 22.99 -2.91 -11.78
CA ASN A 277 24.31 -3.48 -12.01
C ASN A 277 25.45 -2.44 -11.90
N GLU A 278 26.70 -2.89 -12.02
CA GLU A 278 27.89 -2.04 -11.88
C GLU A 278 27.99 -0.92 -12.93
N LEU A 279 27.35 -1.10 -14.09
CA LEU A 279 27.25 -0.09 -15.15
C LEU A 279 26.11 0.90 -14.90
N GLY A 280 25.37 0.75 -13.80
CA GLY A 280 24.24 1.59 -13.44
C GLY A 280 22.95 1.28 -14.21
N LYS A 281 22.88 0.14 -14.91
CA LYS A 281 21.68 -0.32 -15.61
C LYS A 281 20.84 -1.21 -14.68
N TRP A 282 19.51 -1.09 -14.77
CA TRP A 282 18.60 -1.98 -14.08
C TRP A 282 18.44 -3.30 -14.83
N GLU A 283 18.44 -4.40 -14.08
CA GLU A 283 18.34 -5.77 -14.60
C GLU A 283 17.41 -6.58 -13.69
N TRP A 284 16.95 -7.72 -14.20
CA TRP A 284 16.11 -8.67 -13.48
C TRP A 284 16.41 -10.11 -13.90
N GLU A 285 16.16 -11.06 -13.00
CA GLU A 285 16.27 -12.51 -13.20
C GLU A 285 15.17 -13.29 -12.47
#